data_AF-A0A7M2WX22-F1
#
_entry.id   AF-A0A7M2WX22-F1
#
_cell.length_a   1.000
_cell.length_b   1.000
_cell.length_c   1.000
_cell.angle_alpha   90.00
_cell.angle_beta   90.00
_cell.angle_gamma   90.00
#
_symmetry.space_group_name_H-M   'P 1'
#
loop_
_entity.id
_entity.type
_entity.pdbx_description
1 polymer ?
#
loop_
_entity_poly.entity_id
_entity_poly.type
_entity_poly.pdbx_seq_one_letter_code
_entity_poly.pdbx_strand_id
1 'polypeptide(L)'
;MPIRQLVIAFAVLSLALVVGCDRAPTHESVMEQQVTTMEDVAKLLTTVTDEASANSAKPKLKELSEKLKAVKAEADKIAKPTKEKEDELRKKYEERITKAMSAWLMEMGRIGRDPKLRSVLSDLDLGK
;
A
#
# COMPACT_ATOMS: atom_id res chain seq x y z
N MET A 1 -24.07 -52.49 0.37
CA MET A 1 -23.06 -51.41 0.52
C MET A 1 -21.80 -51.85 -0.22
N PRO A 2 -21.22 -51.01 -1.09
CA PRO A 2 -20.42 -49.90 -0.57
C PRO A 2 -20.75 -48.55 -1.21
N ILE A 3 -21.17 -47.67 -0.31
CA ILE A 3 -21.37 -46.23 -0.41
C ILE A 3 -19.99 -45.56 -0.55
N ARG A 4 -19.28 -45.79 -1.66
CA ARG A 4 -17.96 -45.16 -1.92
C ARG A 4 -17.92 -44.29 -3.17
N GLN A 5 -18.91 -44.40 -4.05
CA GLN A 5 -18.95 -43.57 -5.27
C GLN A 5 -19.64 -42.21 -5.06
N LEU A 6 -20.20 -41.96 -3.87
CA LEU A 6 -20.85 -40.68 -3.54
C LEU A 6 -19.87 -39.56 -3.13
N VAL A 7 -18.59 -39.87 -2.92
CA VAL A 7 -17.60 -38.89 -2.42
C VAL A 7 -17.00 -38.06 -3.55
N ILE A 8 -17.10 -38.52 -4.81
CA ILE A 8 -16.44 -37.86 -5.95
C ILE A 8 -17.25 -36.65 -6.46
N ALA A 9 -18.56 -36.58 -6.17
CA ALA A 9 -19.42 -35.49 -6.64
C ALA A 9 -19.33 -34.20 -5.79
N PHE A 10 -18.71 -34.24 -4.60
CA PHE A 10 -18.67 -33.09 -3.68
C PHE A 10 -17.35 -32.31 -3.71
N ALA A 11 -16.30 -32.86 -4.33
CA ALA A 11 -14.98 -32.22 -4.39
C ALA A 11 -14.80 -31.26 -5.58
N VAL A 12 -15.74 -31.23 -6.52
CA VAL A 12 -15.63 -30.42 -7.75
C VAL A 12 -16.38 -29.08 -7.63
N LEU A 13 -17.21 -28.88 -6.60
CA LEU A 13 -18.04 -27.68 -6.45
C LEU A 13 -17.45 -26.58 -5.52
N SER A 14 -16.27 -26.82 -4.95
CA SER A 14 -15.64 -25.87 -4.01
C SER A 14 -14.55 -24.99 -4.65
N LEU A 15 -14.26 -25.17 -5.93
CA LEU A 15 -13.18 -24.48 -6.64
C LEU A 15 -13.69 -23.41 -7.63
N ALA A 16 -14.78 -22.71 -7.28
CA ALA A 16 -15.36 -21.63 -8.09
C ALA A 16 -15.52 -20.30 -7.33
N LEU A 17 -14.87 -20.14 -6.16
CA LEU A 17 -14.91 -18.90 -5.37
C LEU A 17 -13.55 -18.21 -5.24
N VAL A 18 -12.56 -18.58 -6.05
CA VAL A 18 -11.38 -17.72 -6.29
C VAL A 18 -11.61 -16.88 -7.55
N VAL A 19 -12.81 -16.29 -7.66
CA VAL A 19 -12.95 -15.05 -8.42
C VAL A 19 -12.49 -13.95 -7.48
N GLY A 20 -11.16 -13.75 -7.46
CA GLY A 20 -10.55 -12.56 -6.89
C GLY A 20 -11.11 -11.34 -7.61
N CYS A 21 -12.12 -10.75 -6.98
CA CYS A 21 -12.85 -9.53 -7.28
C CYS A 21 -12.09 -8.49 -8.13
N ASP A 22 -12.36 -8.44 -9.43
CA ASP A 22 -12.39 -7.20 -10.22
C ASP A 22 -13.61 -6.35 -9.80
N ARG A 23 -13.73 -6.03 -8.51
CA ARG A 23 -14.67 -4.99 -8.08
C ARG A 23 -14.03 -3.67 -8.45
N ALA A 24 -14.78 -2.81 -9.14
CA ALA A 24 -14.38 -1.44 -9.38
C ALA A 24 -13.87 -0.81 -8.06
N PRO A 25 -12.76 -0.05 -8.11
CA PRO A 25 -12.18 0.56 -6.92
C PRO A 25 -13.25 1.39 -6.19
N THR A 26 -13.32 1.24 -4.87
CA THR A 26 -14.19 2.05 -4.01
C THR A 26 -13.35 3.12 -3.32
N HIS A 27 -13.99 4.19 -2.83
CA HIS A 27 -13.28 5.20 -2.05
C HIS A 27 -12.54 4.60 -0.85
N GLU A 28 -13.14 3.60 -0.22
CA GLU A 28 -12.58 2.93 0.94
C GLU A 28 -11.39 2.04 0.57
N SER A 29 -11.48 1.25 -0.51
CA SER A 29 -10.36 0.40 -0.94
C SER A 29 -9.16 1.24 -1.36
N VAL A 30 -9.40 2.34 -2.07
CA VAL A 30 -8.34 3.28 -2.49
C VAL A 30 -7.70 3.95 -1.27
N MET A 31 -8.50 4.42 -0.31
CA MET A 31 -7.98 5.05 0.92
C MET A 31 -7.17 4.05 1.77
N GLU A 32 -7.67 2.82 1.94
CA GLU A 32 -6.96 1.76 2.65
C GLU A 32 -5.61 1.44 2.00
N GLN A 33 -5.59 1.30 0.67
CA GLN A 33 -4.37 1.02 -0.08
C GLN A 33 -3.37 2.18 0.01
N GLN A 34 -3.85 3.42 -0.06
CA GLN A 34 -3.02 4.61 0.06
C GLN A 34 -2.34 4.65 1.44
N VAL A 35 -3.13 4.55 2.51
CA VAL A 35 -2.63 4.58 3.89
C VAL A 35 -1.67 3.45 4.18
N THR A 36 -2.03 2.21 3.80
CA THR A 36 -1.17 1.05 3.99
C THR A 36 0.15 1.21 3.25
N THR A 37 0.13 1.75 2.02
CA THR A 37 1.37 1.97 1.26
C THR A 37 2.23 3.07 1.90
N MET A 38 1.62 4.11 2.48
CA MET A 38 2.35 5.11 3.26
C MET A 38 2.99 4.51 4.52
N GLU A 39 2.27 3.64 5.23
CA GLU A 39 2.78 2.92 6.40
C GLU A 39 3.97 2.01 6.01
N ASP A 40 3.86 1.31 4.87
CA ASP A 40 4.93 0.45 4.35
C ASP A 40 6.18 1.25 3.98
N VAL A 41 6.02 2.42 3.33
CA VAL A 41 7.14 3.31 3.03
C VAL A 41 7.79 3.79 4.32
N ALA A 42 7.01 4.34 5.26
CA ALA A 42 7.52 4.83 6.53
C ALA A 42 8.30 3.73 7.27
N LYS A 43 7.73 2.53 7.36
CA LYS A 43 8.37 1.35 7.98
C LYS A 43 9.68 0.97 7.28
N LEU A 44 9.69 0.92 5.95
CA LEU A 44 10.91 0.57 5.21
C LEU A 44 12.01 1.63 5.39
N LEU A 45 11.65 2.91 5.44
CA LEU A 45 12.64 3.98 5.67
C LEU A 45 13.31 3.87 7.05
N THR A 46 12.63 3.34 8.08
CA THR A 46 13.25 3.06 9.39
C THR A 46 14.40 2.06 9.32
N THR A 47 14.41 1.17 8.32
CA THR A 47 15.49 0.17 8.16
C THR A 47 16.69 0.73 7.41
N VAL A 48 16.59 1.95 6.86
CA VAL A 48 17.66 2.59 6.09
C VAL A 48 18.58 3.37 7.03
N THR A 49 19.55 2.69 7.62
CA THR A 49 20.48 3.29 8.60
C THR A 49 21.83 3.66 8.00
N ASP A 50 22.16 3.09 6.83
CA ASP A 50 23.47 3.19 6.18
C ASP A 50 23.35 2.94 4.66
N GLU A 51 24.46 3.07 3.94
CA GLU A 51 24.49 2.90 2.47
C GLU A 51 24.09 1.49 2.04
N ALA A 52 24.45 0.46 2.81
CA ALA A 52 24.17 -0.94 2.45
C ALA A 52 22.67 -1.24 2.56
N SER A 53 22.04 -0.81 3.65
CA SER A 53 20.59 -0.89 3.86
C SER A 53 19.83 0.00 2.89
N ALA A 54 20.33 1.19 2.54
CA ALA A 54 19.73 2.05 1.51
C ALA A 54 19.71 1.35 0.14
N ASN A 55 20.83 0.78 -0.29
CA ASN A 55 20.92 0.05 -1.56
C ASN A 55 19.99 -1.18 -1.57
N SER A 56 19.87 -1.86 -0.43
CA SER A 56 19.00 -3.04 -0.29
C SER A 56 17.51 -2.66 -0.27
N ALA A 57 17.15 -1.53 0.33
CA ALA A 57 15.77 -1.05 0.41
C ALA A 57 15.30 -0.39 -0.89
N LYS A 58 16.21 0.14 -1.71
CA LYS A 58 15.92 0.91 -2.91
C LYS A 58 14.95 0.24 -3.90
N PRO A 59 15.09 -1.06 -4.25
CA PRO A 59 14.13 -1.72 -5.14
C PRO A 59 12.71 -1.72 -4.57
N LYS A 60 12.57 -1.96 -3.26
CA LYS A 60 11.26 -2.00 -2.61
C LYS A 60 10.66 -0.60 -2.42
N LEU A 61 11.49 0.41 -2.12
CA LEU A 61 11.04 1.81 -2.11
C LEU A 61 10.54 2.25 -3.49
N LYS A 62 11.20 1.81 -4.58
CA LYS A 62 10.73 2.07 -5.94
C LYS A 62 9.37 1.42 -6.20
N GLU A 63 9.21 0.14 -5.83
CA GLU A 63 7.92 -0.56 -5.95
C GLU A 63 6.80 0.16 -5.19
N LEU A 64 7.06 0.61 -3.97
CA LEU A 64 6.09 1.34 -3.15
C LEU A 64 5.74 2.72 -3.74
N SER A 65 6.72 3.43 -4.31
CA SER A 65 6.49 4.67 -5.07
C SER A 65 5.54 4.43 -6.24
N GLU A 66 5.80 3.41 -7.05
CA GLU A 66 4.93 3.08 -8.19
C GLU A 66 3.53 2.65 -7.74
N LYS A 67 3.43 1.94 -6.61
CA LYS A 67 2.14 1.61 -6.00
C LYS A 67 1.36 2.85 -5.58
N LEU A 68 2.00 3.86 -4.99
CA LEU A 68 1.32 5.12 -4.65
C LEU A 68 0.81 5.86 -5.89
N LYS A 69 1.61 5.89 -6.97
CA LYS A 69 1.18 6.45 -8.25
C LYS A 69 -0.02 5.69 -8.83
N ALA A 70 0.00 4.36 -8.75
CA ALA A 70 -1.11 3.52 -9.20
C ALA A 70 -2.38 3.77 -8.38
N VAL A 71 -2.28 3.81 -7.04
CA VAL A 71 -3.42 4.11 -6.15
C VAL A 71 -3.98 5.50 -6.43
N LYS A 72 -3.11 6.50 -6.66
CA LYS A 72 -3.54 7.83 -7.07
C LYS A 72 -4.30 7.79 -8.41
N ALA A 73 -3.79 7.06 -9.40
CA ALA A 73 -4.47 6.89 -10.68
C ALA A 73 -5.82 6.16 -10.55
N GLU A 74 -5.97 5.24 -9.59
CA GLU A 74 -7.26 4.63 -9.26
C GLU A 74 -8.22 5.61 -8.58
N ALA A 75 -7.71 6.44 -7.67
CA ALA A 75 -8.48 7.51 -7.03
C ALA A 75 -9.02 8.52 -8.07
N ASP A 76 -8.21 8.86 -9.08
CA ASP A 76 -8.57 9.81 -10.13
C ASP A 76 -9.64 9.24 -11.11
N LYS A 77 -9.83 7.90 -11.14
CA LYS A 77 -10.86 7.23 -11.97
C LYS A 77 -12.23 7.14 -11.31
N ILE A 78 -12.31 7.31 -10.00
CA ILE A 78 -13.58 7.24 -9.26
C ILE A 78 -14.15 8.65 -9.06
N ALA A 79 -15.47 8.77 -9.12
CA ALA A 79 -16.13 10.04 -8.79
C ALA A 79 -15.73 10.48 -7.38
N LYS A 80 -15.67 11.80 -7.12
CA LYS A 80 -15.37 12.29 -5.77
C LYS A 80 -16.41 11.75 -4.76
N PRO A 81 -16.00 11.41 -3.52
CA PRO A 81 -16.95 10.98 -2.50
C PRO A 81 -17.94 12.09 -2.17
N THR A 82 -19.13 11.71 -1.70
CA THR A 82 -20.03 12.68 -1.06
C THR A 82 -19.39 13.20 0.23
N LYS A 83 -19.84 14.36 0.71
CA LYS A 83 -19.33 14.92 1.98
C LYS A 83 -19.48 13.96 3.16
N GLU A 84 -20.60 13.24 3.23
CA GLU A 84 -20.83 12.23 4.26
C GLU A 84 -19.81 11.07 4.18
N LYS A 85 -19.55 10.57 2.97
CA LYS A 85 -18.55 9.51 2.78
C LYS A 85 -17.13 10.00 3.04
N GLU A 86 -16.83 11.23 2.68
CA GLU A 86 -15.55 11.88 3.00
C GLU A 86 -15.34 11.99 4.52
N ASP A 87 -16.36 12.43 5.27
CA ASP A 87 -16.31 12.53 6.73
C ASP A 87 -16.14 11.15 7.38
N GLU A 88 -16.82 10.11 6.87
CA GLU A 88 -16.67 8.73 7.31
C GLU A 88 -15.24 8.22 7.09
N LEU A 89 -14.71 8.38 5.87
CA LEU A 89 -13.35 7.96 5.53
C LEU A 89 -12.31 8.73 6.34
N ARG A 90 -12.49 10.05 6.52
CA ARG A 90 -11.61 10.85 7.36
C ARG A 90 -11.56 10.29 8.78
N LYS A 91 -12.71 10.13 9.44
CA LYS A 91 -12.76 9.57 10.80
C LYS A 91 -12.11 8.20 10.91
N LYS A 92 -12.25 7.37 9.87
CA LYS A 92 -11.70 6.01 9.84
C LYS A 92 -10.17 6.00 9.67
N TYR A 93 -9.61 6.91 8.88
CA TYR A 93 -8.22 6.84 8.42
C TYR A 93 -7.31 7.95 8.93
N GLU A 94 -7.85 9.05 9.47
CA GLU A 94 -7.10 10.25 9.88
C GLU A 94 -5.92 9.95 10.81
N GLU A 95 -6.13 9.11 11.84
CA GLU A 95 -5.05 8.76 12.77
C GLU A 95 -3.92 8.02 12.05
N ARG A 96 -4.26 7.02 11.24
CA ARG A 96 -3.28 6.24 10.47
C ARG A 96 -2.55 7.11 9.44
N ILE A 97 -3.26 7.96 8.72
CA ILE A 97 -2.68 8.92 7.78
C ILE A 97 -1.69 9.82 8.52
N THR A 98 -2.12 10.42 9.63
CA THR A 98 -1.30 11.36 10.40
C THR A 98 -0.04 10.68 10.92
N LYS A 99 -0.19 9.48 11.48
CA LYS A 99 0.93 8.68 12.00
C LYS A 99 1.90 8.27 10.89
N ALA A 100 1.39 7.71 9.80
CA ALA A 100 2.20 7.26 8.67
C ALA A 100 2.93 8.45 8.01
N MET A 101 2.23 9.56 7.77
CA MET A 101 2.80 10.77 7.20
C MET A 101 3.88 11.37 8.11
N SER A 102 3.62 11.46 9.42
CA SER A 102 4.61 11.98 10.37
C SER A 102 5.87 11.12 10.40
N ALA A 103 5.72 9.79 10.45
CA ALA A 103 6.83 8.86 10.42
C ALA A 103 7.61 8.95 9.09
N TRP A 104 6.91 8.98 7.96
CA TRP A 104 7.51 9.19 6.66
C TRP A 104 8.35 10.47 6.62
N LEU A 105 7.75 11.62 6.96
CA LEU A 105 8.43 12.92 6.93
C LEU A 105 9.66 12.96 7.86
N MET A 106 9.56 12.35 9.04
CA MET A 106 10.67 12.23 9.97
C MET A 106 11.85 11.44 9.37
N GLU A 107 11.57 10.27 8.80
CA GLU A 107 12.61 9.43 8.21
C GLU A 107 13.21 10.04 6.95
N MET A 108 12.39 10.65 6.08
CA MET A 108 12.89 11.40 4.93
C MET A 108 13.75 12.59 5.37
N GLY A 109 13.39 13.26 6.47
CA GLY A 109 14.21 14.30 7.06
C GLY A 109 15.55 13.78 7.59
N ARG A 110 15.57 12.60 8.24
CA ARG A 110 16.80 11.94 8.70
C ARG A 110 17.70 11.57 7.51
N ILE A 111 17.15 10.87 6.52
CA ILE A 111 17.86 10.44 5.31
C ILE A 111 18.37 11.64 4.52
N GLY A 112 17.55 12.70 4.38
CA GLY A 112 17.92 13.90 3.64
C GLY A 112 19.09 14.69 4.25
N ARG A 113 19.32 14.55 5.56
CA ARG A 113 20.48 15.15 6.26
C ARG A 113 21.75 14.32 6.13
N ASP A 114 21.66 13.07 5.70
CA ASP A 114 22.82 12.23 5.40
C ASP A 114 23.13 12.31 3.90
N PRO A 115 24.24 12.94 3.49
CA PRO A 115 24.59 13.09 2.07
C PRO A 115 24.76 11.76 1.34
N LYS A 116 25.21 10.71 2.03
CA LYS A 116 25.45 9.38 1.44
C LYS A 116 24.13 8.69 1.17
N LEU A 117 23.24 8.64 2.17
CA LEU A 117 21.91 8.04 2.00
C LEU A 117 21.09 8.80 0.94
N ARG A 118 21.13 10.13 0.98
CA ARG A 118 20.47 10.98 -0.02
C ARG A 118 20.98 10.69 -1.43
N SER A 119 22.28 10.48 -1.60
CA SER A 119 22.87 10.17 -2.91
C SER A 119 22.34 8.84 -3.45
N VAL A 120 22.32 7.79 -2.61
CA VAL A 120 21.85 6.45 -2.99
C VAL A 120 20.37 6.45 -3.42
N LEU A 121 19.55 7.25 -2.75
CA LEU A 121 18.09 7.31 -2.96
C LEU A 121 17.61 8.48 -3.83
N SER A 122 18.53 9.22 -4.46
CA SER A 122 18.24 10.48 -5.17
C SER A 122 17.31 10.36 -6.38
N ASP A 123 17.25 9.19 -6.99
CA ASP A 123 16.43 8.81 -8.15
C ASP A 123 15.04 8.29 -7.76
N LEU A 124 14.75 8.13 -6.46
CA LEU A 124 13.43 7.73 -6.00
C LEU A 124 12.51 8.93 -5.87
N ASP A 125 11.36 8.83 -6.51
CA ASP A 125 10.26 9.76 -6.36
C ASP A 125 9.33 9.30 -5.22
N LEU A 126 9.74 9.61 -4.00
CA LEU A 126 8.97 9.35 -2.78
C LEU A 126 8.01 10.50 -2.46
N GLY A 127 7.35 11.06 -3.49
CA GLY A 127 6.35 12.12 -3.34
C GLY A 127 6.91 13.54 -3.44
N LYS A 128 7.77 13.80 -4.45
CA LYS A 128 8.12 15.18 -4.85
C LYS A 128 7.11 15.74 -5.85
#